data_AF-A0A8J3T7A3-F1
#
_entry.id   AF-A0A8J3T7A3-F1
#
_cell.length_a   1.000
_cell.length_b   1.000
_cell.length_c   1.000
_cell.angle_alpha   90.00
_cell.angle_beta   90.00
_cell.angle_gamma   90.00
#
_symmetry.space_group_name_H-M   'P 1'
#
loop_
_entity.id
_entity.type
_entity.pdbx_description
1 polymer ?
#
loop_
_entity_poly.entity_id
_entity_poly.type
_entity_poly.pdbx_seq_one_letter_code
_entity_poly.pdbx_strand_id
1 'polypeptide(L)'
;MADHSTGRPGWLHVGPLEPRLRRHWDPGTFPPAETLLAVLTLSALPRALSVRLAVHLSGGVVIGPGAVPDLPGFGWLRGVPLPVQAGAWERSSGVYDPRRRRIGVGSAPSPSVSVCGHELGHAVDHMEDRPSGSEWWSRLHSRRGPYLHPPYRQDAGELFAESFACVLTRRVTRLIGLVEDEAAAEEIYHWMAGRYGIG
;
A
#
# COMPACT_ATOMS: atom_id res chain seq x y z
N MET A 1 -2.63 -26.66 17.32
CA MET A 1 -3.27 -25.42 16.83
C MET A 1 -2.93 -25.32 15.36
N ALA A 2 -3.94 -25.50 14.50
CA ALA A 2 -3.71 -25.59 13.05
C ALA A 2 -3.11 -24.27 12.54
N ASP A 3 -1.94 -24.38 11.95
CA ASP A 3 -1.21 -23.29 11.34
C ASP A 3 -2.02 -22.75 10.16
N HIS A 4 -2.07 -21.43 10.03
CA HIS A 4 -2.93 -20.78 9.05
C HIS A 4 -2.44 -21.09 7.63
N SER A 5 -3.34 -20.94 6.65
CA SER A 5 -3.06 -21.15 5.22
C SER A 5 -1.72 -20.54 4.78
N THR A 6 -0.71 -21.39 4.52
CA THR A 6 0.50 -21.05 3.75
C THR A 6 0.22 -20.93 2.25
N GLY A 7 -1.06 -20.75 1.87
CA GLY A 7 -1.51 -20.84 0.49
C GLY A 7 -1.62 -22.29 0.05
N ARG A 8 -2.82 -22.71 -0.37
CA ARG A 8 -2.92 -23.96 -1.15
C ARG A 8 -2.07 -23.82 -2.43
N PRO A 9 -1.53 -24.90 -2.98
CA PRO A 9 -1.12 -24.93 -4.38
C PRO A 9 -2.26 -24.38 -5.26
N GLY A 10 -1.98 -23.35 -6.06
CA GLY A 10 -2.97 -22.73 -6.98
C GLY A 10 -3.29 -21.26 -6.72
N TRP A 11 -2.85 -20.66 -5.62
CA TRP A 11 -2.88 -19.21 -5.44
C TRP A 11 -1.57 -18.57 -5.92
N LEU A 12 -1.64 -17.37 -6.51
CA LEU A 12 -0.46 -16.69 -7.06
C LEU A 12 0.65 -16.52 -6.01
N HIS A 13 1.84 -16.99 -6.36
CA HIS A 13 3.06 -16.81 -5.59
C HIS A 13 3.54 -15.36 -5.74
N VAL A 14 3.85 -14.68 -4.64
CA VAL A 14 4.23 -13.25 -4.62
C VAL A 14 5.74 -13.00 -4.65
N GLY A 15 6.49 -14.00 -5.12
CA GLY A 15 7.92 -13.92 -5.36
C GLY A 15 8.72 -13.81 -4.04
N PRO A 16 9.72 -12.92 -3.96
CA PRO A 16 10.54 -12.74 -2.74
C PRO A 16 9.76 -12.40 -1.47
N LEU A 17 8.53 -11.87 -1.59
CA LEU A 17 7.69 -11.55 -0.45
C LEU A 17 6.89 -12.73 0.10
N GLU A 18 6.87 -13.88 -0.60
CA GLU A 18 6.07 -15.04 -0.19
C GLU A 18 6.40 -15.50 1.24
N PRO A 19 7.67 -15.60 1.68
CA PRO A 19 8.00 -15.99 3.06
C PRO A 19 7.60 -14.96 4.11
N ARG A 20 7.22 -13.75 3.70
CA ARG A 20 6.78 -12.66 4.58
C ARG A 20 5.27 -12.49 4.59
N LEU A 21 4.55 -13.17 3.69
CA LEU A 21 3.11 -13.03 3.53
C LEU A 21 2.35 -14.04 4.38
N ARG A 22 1.42 -13.55 5.22
CA ARG A 22 0.40 -14.35 5.88
C ARG A 22 -0.96 -14.08 5.25
N ARG A 23 -1.56 -15.12 4.68
CA ARG A 23 -2.93 -15.13 4.16
C ARG A 23 -3.89 -15.54 5.28
N HIS A 24 -4.64 -14.59 5.81
CA HIS A 24 -5.54 -14.77 6.96
C HIS A 24 -6.97 -15.04 6.49
N TRP A 25 -7.21 -16.24 5.98
CA TRP A 25 -8.54 -16.79 5.70
C TRP A 25 -8.48 -18.32 5.69
N ASP A 26 -9.62 -18.96 5.85
CA ASP A 26 -9.69 -20.41 6.00
C ASP A 26 -9.34 -21.15 4.69
N PRO A 27 -8.53 -22.23 4.76
CA PRO A 27 -8.23 -23.03 3.58
C PRO A 27 -9.50 -23.57 2.91
N GLY A 28 -9.73 -23.23 1.64
CA GLY A 28 -10.89 -23.70 0.88
C GLY A 28 -12.07 -22.75 0.85
N THR A 29 -11.94 -21.60 1.51
CA THR A 29 -12.84 -20.46 1.32
C THR A 29 -12.31 -19.53 0.25
N PHE A 30 -13.22 -18.88 -0.48
CA PHE A 30 -12.87 -17.79 -1.37
C PHE A 30 -12.87 -16.50 -0.53
N PRO A 31 -11.73 -15.80 -0.36
CA PRO A 31 -11.70 -14.58 0.42
C PRO A 31 -12.37 -13.43 -0.36
N PRO A 32 -12.62 -12.28 0.30
CA PRO A 32 -13.12 -11.08 -0.38
C PRO A 32 -12.25 -10.68 -1.58
N ALA A 33 -12.86 -10.05 -2.58
CA ALA A 33 -12.17 -9.66 -3.81
C ALA A 33 -10.98 -8.73 -3.54
N GLU A 34 -11.12 -7.83 -2.56
CA GLU A 34 -10.10 -6.88 -2.11
C GLU A 34 -8.83 -7.61 -1.62
N THR A 35 -9.02 -8.69 -0.85
CA THR A 35 -7.93 -9.55 -0.38
C THR A 35 -7.20 -10.23 -1.55
N LEU A 36 -7.92 -10.63 -2.59
CA LEU A 36 -7.32 -11.21 -3.79
C LEU A 36 -6.57 -10.18 -4.64
N LEU A 37 -7.14 -8.99 -4.80
CA LEU A 37 -6.50 -7.87 -5.46
C LEU A 37 -5.20 -7.47 -4.77
N ALA A 38 -5.14 -7.59 -3.44
CA ALA A 38 -3.91 -7.37 -2.68
C ALA A 38 -2.83 -8.42 -3.01
N VAL A 39 -3.18 -9.70 -3.08
CA VAL A 39 -2.23 -10.77 -3.51
C VAL A 39 -1.78 -10.54 -4.95
N LEU A 40 -2.69 -10.18 -5.85
CA LEU A 40 -2.38 -9.82 -7.23
C LEU A 40 -1.40 -8.63 -7.31
N THR A 41 -1.64 -7.60 -6.51
CA THR A 41 -0.77 -6.41 -6.43
C THR A 41 0.64 -6.79 -5.98
N LEU A 42 0.79 -7.63 -4.96
CA LEU A 42 2.11 -8.13 -4.53
C LEU A 42 2.79 -8.96 -5.62
N SER A 43 2.05 -9.80 -6.33
CA SER A 43 2.60 -10.65 -7.40
C SER A 43 3.09 -9.85 -8.62
N ALA A 44 2.59 -8.62 -8.80
CA ALA A 44 2.98 -7.74 -9.90
C ALA A 44 4.25 -6.92 -9.62
N LEU A 45 4.82 -7.00 -8.40
CA LEU A 45 6.00 -6.23 -8.05
C LEU A 45 7.23 -6.67 -8.87
N PRO A 46 8.01 -5.71 -9.41
CA PRO A 46 9.29 -6.02 -10.03
C PRO A 46 10.21 -6.78 -9.08
N ARG A 47 10.97 -7.75 -9.60
CA ARG A 47 11.82 -8.63 -8.78
C ARG A 47 12.82 -7.84 -7.92
N ALA A 48 13.46 -6.82 -8.49
CA ALA A 48 14.44 -6.00 -7.76
C ALA A 48 13.80 -5.26 -6.57
N LEU A 49 12.60 -4.70 -6.76
CA LEU A 49 11.86 -4.01 -5.72
C LEU A 49 11.33 -4.98 -4.65
N SER A 50 10.77 -6.11 -5.06
CA SER A 50 10.25 -7.13 -4.13
C SER A 50 11.34 -7.75 -3.25
N VAL A 51 12.57 -7.94 -3.76
CA VAL A 51 13.71 -8.37 -2.92
C VAL A 51 14.01 -7.36 -1.83
N ARG A 52 14.08 -6.06 -2.17
CA ARG A 52 14.38 -5.00 -1.21
C ARG A 52 13.27 -4.85 -0.17
N LEU A 53 12.01 -4.87 -0.61
CA LEU A 53 10.85 -4.89 0.27
C LEU A 53 10.83 -6.13 1.17
N ALA A 54 11.20 -7.30 0.66
CA ALA A 54 11.31 -8.50 1.48
C ALA A 54 12.38 -8.34 2.56
N VAL A 55 13.51 -7.67 2.31
CA VAL A 55 14.48 -7.36 3.36
C VAL A 55 13.89 -6.37 4.37
N HIS A 56 13.27 -5.28 3.90
CA HIS A 56 12.74 -4.21 4.74
C HIS A 56 11.59 -4.64 5.65
N LEU A 57 10.62 -5.41 5.12
CA LEU A 57 9.38 -5.79 5.80
C LEU A 57 9.59 -6.92 6.82
N SER A 58 10.44 -6.69 7.82
CA SER A 58 10.78 -7.66 8.87
C SER A 58 9.56 -8.13 9.67
N GLY A 59 8.55 -7.28 9.83
CA GLY A 59 7.30 -7.64 10.49
C GLY A 59 6.31 -8.40 9.60
N GLY A 60 6.61 -8.50 8.30
CA GLY A 60 5.81 -9.23 7.32
C GLY A 60 4.65 -8.44 6.72
N VAL A 61 3.82 -9.15 5.97
CA VAL A 61 2.60 -8.67 5.34
C VAL A 61 1.46 -9.58 5.77
N VAL A 62 0.35 -9.01 6.24
CA VAL A 62 -0.87 -9.77 6.54
C VAL A 62 -1.98 -9.27 5.64
N ILE A 63 -2.64 -10.21 4.97
CA ILE A 63 -3.83 -9.92 4.17
C ILE A 63 -4.97 -10.77 4.69
N GLY A 64 -6.15 -10.19 4.92
CA GLY A 64 -7.33 -10.91 5.39
C GLY A 64 -8.62 -10.09 5.25
N PRO A 65 -9.77 -10.67 5.64
CA PRO A 65 -11.04 -9.98 5.65
C PRO A 65 -11.12 -8.95 6.78
N GLY A 66 -12.02 -7.97 6.63
CA GLY A 66 -12.35 -6.99 7.68
C GLY A 66 -11.49 -5.73 7.63
N ALA A 67 -11.50 -4.98 8.74
CA ALA A 67 -10.69 -3.78 8.91
C ALA A 67 -9.32 -4.12 9.54
N VAL A 68 -8.42 -3.15 9.58
CA VAL A 68 -7.08 -3.31 10.16
C VAL A 68 -7.08 -3.97 11.56
N PRO A 69 -7.92 -3.55 12.54
CA PRO A 69 -7.95 -4.18 13.86
C PRO A 69 -8.44 -5.63 13.89
N ASP A 70 -9.03 -6.14 12.81
CA ASP A 70 -9.44 -7.53 12.68
C ASP A 70 -8.28 -8.43 12.20
N LEU A 71 -7.20 -7.83 11.68
CA LEU A 71 -6.04 -8.55 11.18
C LEU A 71 -5.10 -9.02 12.31
N PRO A 72 -4.52 -10.23 12.20
CA PRO A 72 -3.58 -10.76 13.18
C PRO A 72 -2.41 -9.81 13.48
N GLY A 73 -2.30 -9.38 14.74
CA GLY A 73 -1.23 -8.50 15.21
C GLY A 73 -1.51 -7.00 15.11
N PHE A 74 -2.70 -6.62 14.65
CA PHE A 74 -3.18 -5.23 14.58
C PHE A 74 -4.34 -4.92 15.54
N GLY A 75 -4.82 -5.90 16.31
CA GLY A 75 -5.92 -5.69 17.27
C GLY A 75 -5.68 -4.63 18.35
N TRP A 76 -4.42 -4.27 18.61
CA TRP A 76 -4.06 -3.17 19.53
C TRP A 76 -4.48 -1.78 19.03
N LEU A 77 -4.85 -1.64 17.75
CA LEU A 77 -5.38 -0.42 17.15
C LEU A 77 -6.88 -0.22 17.38
N ARG A 78 -7.58 -1.20 17.95
CA ARG A 78 -9.00 -1.10 18.26
C ARG A 78 -9.25 0.00 19.30
N GLY A 79 -10.20 0.89 19.01
CA GLY A 79 -10.54 2.05 19.82
C GLY A 79 -9.52 3.19 19.75
N VAL A 80 -8.45 3.05 18.96
CA VAL A 80 -7.44 4.11 18.76
C VAL A 80 -7.94 5.06 17.65
N PRO A 81 -7.90 6.39 17.84
CA PRO A 81 -8.23 7.32 16.78
C PRO A 81 -7.16 7.30 15.67
N LEU A 82 -7.56 7.59 14.43
CA LEU A 82 -6.62 7.79 13.34
C LEU A 82 -5.82 9.10 13.54
N PRO A 83 -4.53 9.14 13.16
CA PRO A 83 -3.68 10.30 13.48
C PRO A 83 -4.01 11.57 12.67
N VAL A 84 -4.43 11.42 11.41
CA VAL A 84 -4.58 12.54 10.45
C VAL A 84 -6.03 12.69 9.96
N GLN A 85 -6.83 11.63 10.01
CA GLN A 85 -8.20 11.60 9.49
C GLN A 85 -9.21 11.50 10.63
N ALA A 86 -10.36 12.17 10.50
CA ALA A 86 -11.49 11.98 11.40
C ALA A 86 -12.04 10.55 11.24
N GLY A 87 -11.65 9.65 12.15
CA GLY A 87 -12.06 8.26 12.07
C GLY A 87 -11.34 7.36 13.07
N ALA A 88 -11.69 6.09 13.01
CA ALA A 88 -11.15 5.05 13.86
C ALA A 88 -10.65 3.89 12.98
N TRP A 89 -9.65 3.15 13.46
CA TRP A 89 -9.02 2.06 12.70
C TRP A 89 -9.99 0.97 12.25
N GLU A 90 -11.16 0.87 12.89
CA GLU A 90 -12.27 -0.02 12.57
C GLU A 90 -12.84 0.18 11.16
N ARG A 91 -12.53 1.30 10.51
CA ARG A 91 -12.89 1.54 9.11
C ARG A 91 -11.69 1.53 8.16
N SER A 92 -10.47 1.38 8.70
CA SER A 92 -9.28 1.35 7.87
C SER A 92 -9.14 0.00 7.18
N SER A 93 -8.91 0.05 5.88
CA SER A 93 -8.63 -1.11 5.04
C SER A 93 -7.14 -1.45 4.98
N GLY A 94 -6.25 -0.52 5.34
CA GLY A 94 -4.82 -0.67 5.20
C GLY A 94 -4.04 -0.04 6.34
N VAL A 95 -2.86 -0.59 6.60
CA VAL A 95 -1.86 0.04 7.47
C VAL A 95 -0.45 -0.40 7.10
N TYR A 96 0.46 0.55 7.09
CA TYR A 96 1.88 0.33 7.23
C TYR A 96 2.33 0.78 8.62
N ASP A 97 2.83 -0.17 9.43
CA ASP A 97 3.46 0.11 10.72
C ASP A 97 4.97 0.30 10.49
N PRO A 98 5.51 1.53 10.56
CA PRO A 98 6.93 1.79 10.33
C PRO A 98 7.80 1.20 11.45
N ARG A 99 7.31 1.13 12.70
CA ARG A 99 8.09 0.61 13.84
C ARG A 99 8.31 -0.89 13.70
N ARG A 100 7.29 -1.62 13.27
CA ARG A 100 7.38 -3.07 13.03
C ARG A 100 7.80 -3.42 11.61
N ARG A 101 7.84 -2.44 10.70
CA ARG A 101 8.00 -2.61 9.25
C ARG A 101 7.07 -3.71 8.75
N ARG A 102 5.77 -3.50 8.99
CA ARG A 102 4.71 -4.48 8.80
C ARG A 102 3.55 -3.87 8.05
N ILE A 103 3.00 -4.62 7.09
CA ILE A 103 1.79 -4.22 6.36
C ILE A 103 0.60 -5.07 6.82
N GLY A 104 -0.55 -4.43 6.99
CA GLY A 104 -1.86 -5.06 7.11
C GLY A 104 -2.78 -4.59 5.99
N VAL A 105 -3.42 -5.53 5.28
CA VAL A 105 -4.42 -5.23 4.25
C VAL A 105 -5.69 -6.02 4.56
N GLY A 106 -6.76 -5.28 4.81
CA GLY A 106 -8.11 -5.76 5.04
C GLY A 106 -8.97 -5.75 3.78
N SER A 107 -10.25 -6.06 3.96
CA SER A 107 -11.28 -5.98 2.92
C SER A 107 -12.31 -4.87 3.17
N ALA A 108 -12.10 -4.01 4.18
CA ALA A 108 -12.94 -2.84 4.40
C ALA A 108 -12.90 -1.90 3.17
N PRO A 109 -13.97 -1.16 2.87
CA PRO A 109 -13.98 -0.19 1.77
C PRO A 109 -12.87 0.85 1.90
N SER A 110 -12.31 1.27 0.76
CA SER A 110 -11.22 2.25 0.71
C SER A 110 -11.40 3.19 -0.48
N PRO A 111 -11.03 4.48 -0.36
CA PRO A 111 -10.95 5.40 -1.50
C PRO A 111 -9.67 5.20 -2.34
N SER A 112 -8.71 4.40 -1.85
CA SER A 112 -7.47 4.11 -2.57
C SER A 112 -7.73 3.23 -3.79
N VAL A 113 -6.97 3.44 -4.86
CA VAL A 113 -7.02 2.62 -6.07
C VAL A 113 -6.54 1.18 -5.84
N SER A 114 -5.65 0.98 -4.87
CA SER A 114 -5.21 -0.31 -4.38
C SER A 114 -4.64 -0.12 -2.97
N VAL A 115 -5.38 -0.59 -1.97
CA VAL A 115 -4.95 -0.54 -0.56
C VAL A 115 -3.57 -1.15 -0.39
N CYS A 116 -3.34 -2.33 -0.98
CA CYS A 116 -2.04 -2.98 -0.91
C CYS A 116 -0.95 -2.14 -1.61
N GLY A 117 -1.24 -1.55 -2.77
CA GLY A 117 -0.32 -0.65 -3.46
C GLY A 117 0.02 0.58 -2.63
N HIS A 118 -0.97 1.17 -1.95
CA HIS A 118 -0.81 2.33 -1.11
C HIS A 118 0.08 2.04 0.10
N GLU A 119 -0.18 0.96 0.84
CA GLU A 119 0.66 0.57 1.97
C GLU A 119 2.09 0.16 1.56
N LEU A 120 2.24 -0.43 0.36
CA LEU A 120 3.55 -0.64 -0.23
C LEU A 120 4.25 0.68 -0.53
N GLY A 121 3.52 1.70 -1.01
CA GLY A 121 4.03 3.04 -1.22
C GLY A 121 4.60 3.64 0.08
N HIS A 122 3.88 3.56 1.20
CA HIS A 122 4.42 3.96 2.51
C HIS A 122 5.65 3.15 2.92
N ALA A 123 5.63 1.83 2.69
CA ALA A 123 6.78 0.99 2.99
C ALA A 123 8.01 1.35 2.16
N VAL A 124 7.83 1.67 0.87
CA VAL A 124 8.89 2.14 -0.03
C VAL A 124 9.40 3.52 0.42
N ASP A 125 8.50 4.44 0.77
CA ASP A 125 8.88 5.75 1.26
C ASP A 125 9.75 5.63 2.52
N HIS A 126 9.37 4.79 3.48
CA HIS A 126 10.20 4.54 4.66
C HIS A 126 11.50 3.78 4.35
N MET A 127 11.47 2.78 3.47
CA MET A 127 12.66 2.01 3.07
C MET A 127 13.75 2.89 2.46
N GLU A 128 13.35 3.92 1.72
CA GLU A 128 14.21 4.81 0.95
C GLU A 128 14.54 6.13 1.65
N ASP A 129 14.32 6.20 2.96
CA ASP A 129 14.54 7.40 3.76
C ASP A 129 13.76 8.63 3.25
N ARG A 130 12.46 8.41 2.99
CA ARG A 130 11.43 9.41 2.68
C ARG A 130 11.67 10.22 1.40
N PRO A 131 11.70 9.58 0.20
CA PRO A 131 11.65 10.30 -1.07
C PRO A 131 10.46 11.26 -1.21
N SER A 132 9.35 11.05 -0.50
CA SER A 132 8.24 12.01 -0.38
C SER A 132 8.67 13.37 0.22
N GLY A 133 9.79 13.42 0.95
CA GLY A 133 10.39 14.64 1.47
C GLY A 133 11.53 15.19 0.60
N SER A 134 11.83 14.56 -0.54
CA SER A 134 12.89 15.03 -1.44
C SER A 134 12.56 16.39 -2.04
N GLU A 135 13.58 17.12 -2.50
CA GLU A 135 13.39 18.44 -3.12
C GLU A 135 12.45 18.37 -4.34
N TRP A 136 12.62 17.36 -5.19
CA TRP A 136 11.77 17.17 -6.37
C TRP A 136 10.31 16.96 -5.97
N TRP A 137 10.05 16.03 -5.03
CA TRP A 137 8.69 15.73 -4.58
C TRP A 137 8.05 16.91 -3.86
N SER A 138 8.81 17.59 -3.00
CA SER A 138 8.34 18.75 -2.23
C SER A 138 7.95 19.92 -3.15
N ARG A 139 8.72 20.16 -4.23
CA ARG A 139 8.38 21.16 -5.25
C ARG A 139 7.12 20.78 -6.01
N LEU A 140 6.96 19.52 -6.40
CA LEU A 140 5.75 19.03 -7.06
C LEU A 140 4.53 19.17 -6.13
N HIS A 141 4.65 18.72 -4.88
CA HIS A 141 3.59 18.80 -3.88
C HIS A 141 3.17 20.24 -3.60
N SER A 142 4.14 21.16 -3.44
CA SER A 142 3.88 22.59 -3.26
C SER A 142 3.19 23.21 -4.46
N ARG A 143 3.64 22.88 -5.69
CA ARG A 143 3.05 23.37 -6.95
C ARG A 143 1.62 22.88 -7.13
N ARG A 144 1.31 21.65 -6.74
CA ARG A 144 -0.03 21.04 -6.87
C ARG A 144 -0.93 21.25 -5.66
N GLY A 145 -0.40 21.63 -4.50
CA GLY A 145 -1.10 21.71 -3.21
C GLY A 145 -2.50 22.36 -3.24
N PRO A 146 -2.70 23.50 -3.93
CA PRO A 146 -4.04 24.11 -4.05
C PRO A 146 -5.10 23.17 -4.65
N TYR A 147 -4.70 22.29 -5.56
CA TYR A 147 -5.58 21.37 -6.30
C TYR A 147 -5.70 19.98 -5.66
N LEU A 148 -4.84 19.63 -4.70
CA LEU A 148 -4.91 18.32 -4.05
C LEU A 148 -6.07 18.25 -3.06
N HIS A 149 -6.81 17.14 -3.05
CA HIS A 149 -7.79 16.87 -2.00
C HIS A 149 -7.11 16.34 -0.71
N PRO A 150 -7.69 16.56 0.49
CA PRO A 150 -7.25 15.87 1.69
C PRO A 150 -7.35 14.33 1.56
N PRO A 151 -6.43 13.55 2.14
CA PRO A 151 -5.28 13.98 2.96
C PRO A 151 -4.05 14.43 2.15
N TYR A 152 -4.06 14.23 0.82
CA TYR A 152 -2.88 14.45 -0.04
C TYR A 152 -2.37 15.88 -0.03
N ARG A 153 -3.24 16.87 0.23
CA ARG A 153 -2.82 18.26 0.42
C ARG A 153 -1.95 18.47 1.67
N GLN A 154 -2.28 17.79 2.76
CA GLN A 154 -1.61 17.96 4.06
C GLN A 154 -0.38 17.08 4.20
N ASP A 155 -0.37 15.94 3.52
CA ASP A 155 0.68 14.93 3.68
C ASP A 155 1.23 14.49 2.32
N ALA A 156 2.48 14.89 2.06
CA ALA A 156 3.20 14.51 0.84
C ALA A 156 3.48 13.00 0.77
N GLY A 157 3.57 12.31 1.91
CA GLY A 157 3.72 10.86 2.02
C GLY A 157 2.45 10.11 1.60
N GLU A 158 1.28 10.64 1.93
CA GLU A 158 -0.02 10.12 1.45
C GLU A 158 -0.14 10.29 -0.07
N LEU A 159 0.26 11.45 -0.62
CA LEU A 159 0.29 11.65 -2.06
C LEU A 159 1.26 10.66 -2.73
N PHE A 160 2.43 10.44 -2.11
CA PHE A 160 3.42 9.49 -2.60
C PHE A 160 2.87 8.07 -2.63
N ALA A 161 2.25 7.63 -1.54
CA ALA A 161 1.69 6.29 -1.41
C ALA A 161 0.59 6.02 -2.45
N GLU A 162 -0.36 6.94 -2.60
CA GLU A 162 -1.43 6.78 -3.59
C GLU A 162 -0.92 6.89 -5.04
N SER A 163 0.06 7.77 -5.29
CA SER A 163 0.71 7.85 -6.60
C SER A 163 1.42 6.54 -6.95
N PHE A 164 2.14 5.94 -5.97
CA PHE A 164 2.79 4.65 -6.14
C PHE A 164 1.77 3.55 -6.46
N ALA A 165 0.64 3.53 -5.75
CA ALA A 165 -0.46 2.60 -6.02
C ALA A 165 -1.00 2.77 -7.45
N CYS A 166 -1.18 4.00 -7.92
CA CYS A 166 -1.64 4.29 -9.27
C CYS A 166 -0.66 3.79 -10.34
N VAL A 167 0.63 4.06 -10.18
CA VAL A 167 1.66 3.63 -11.15
C VAL A 167 1.82 2.11 -11.14
N LEU A 168 1.92 1.48 -9.96
CA LEU A 168 2.04 0.03 -9.81
C LEU A 168 0.87 -0.73 -10.47
N THR A 169 -0.34 -0.19 -10.35
CA THR A 169 -1.56 -0.81 -10.89
C THR A 169 -1.97 -0.29 -12.27
N ARG A 170 -1.13 0.54 -12.91
CA ARG A 170 -1.36 1.12 -14.25
C ARG A 170 -2.64 1.94 -14.36
N ARG A 171 -3.01 2.68 -13.32
CA ARG A 171 -4.23 3.48 -13.24
C ARG A 171 -3.94 4.94 -13.56
N VAL A 172 -3.48 5.19 -14.79
CA VAL A 172 -3.05 6.52 -15.27
C VAL A 172 -4.15 7.58 -15.13
N THR A 173 -5.40 7.27 -15.52
CA THR A 173 -6.52 8.22 -15.36
C THR A 173 -6.77 8.59 -13.89
N ARG A 174 -6.54 7.65 -12.96
CA ARG A 174 -6.63 7.92 -11.52
C ARG A 174 -5.49 8.81 -11.05
N LEU A 175 -4.28 8.62 -11.56
CA LEU A 175 -3.13 9.48 -11.26
C LEU A 175 -3.38 10.92 -11.76
N ILE A 176 -3.87 11.09 -12.99
CA ILE A 176 -4.25 12.40 -13.54
C ILE A 176 -5.29 13.07 -12.64
N GLY A 177 -6.34 12.35 -12.26
CA GLY A 177 -7.37 12.87 -11.35
C GLY A 177 -6.86 13.13 -9.92
N LEU A 178 -5.81 12.43 -9.47
CA LEU A 178 -5.23 12.62 -8.13
C LEU A 178 -4.51 13.98 -8.02
N VAL A 179 -3.83 14.42 -9.09
CA VAL A 179 -3.08 15.68 -9.11
C VAL A 179 -3.74 16.80 -9.93
N GLU A 180 -4.87 16.51 -10.57
CA GLU A 180 -5.64 17.38 -11.46
C GLU A 180 -4.80 18.06 -12.55
N ASP A 181 -3.81 17.34 -13.09
CA ASP A 181 -2.86 17.85 -14.07
C ASP A 181 -2.15 16.71 -14.81
N GLU A 182 -2.28 16.69 -16.13
CA GLU A 182 -1.73 15.60 -16.95
C GLU A 182 -0.20 15.62 -16.99
N ALA A 183 0.42 16.79 -17.12
CA ALA A 183 1.87 16.92 -17.16
C ALA A 183 2.51 16.52 -15.83
N ALA A 184 1.94 16.96 -14.70
CA ALA A 184 2.42 16.54 -13.39
C ALA A 184 2.22 15.03 -13.15
N ALA A 185 1.12 14.45 -13.64
CA ALA A 185 0.91 13.00 -13.57
C ALA A 185 1.94 12.23 -14.40
N GLU A 186 2.28 12.71 -15.59
CA GLU A 186 3.36 12.16 -16.43
C GLU A 186 4.72 12.26 -15.74
N GLU A 187 5.06 13.41 -15.15
CA GLU A 187 6.27 13.62 -14.34
C GLU A 187 6.36 12.57 -13.20
N ILE A 188 5.27 12.36 -12.45
CA ILE A 188 5.20 11.35 -11.37
C ILE A 188 5.36 9.95 -11.92
N TYR A 189 4.64 9.61 -12.99
CA TYR A 189 4.68 8.29 -13.59
C TYR A 189 6.11 7.93 -13.99
N HIS A 190 6.79 8.80 -14.74
CA HIS A 190 8.17 8.55 -15.17
C HIS A 190 9.16 8.51 -14.00
N TRP A 191 9.00 9.39 -13.02
CA TRP A 191 9.86 9.39 -11.84
C TRP A 191 9.74 8.07 -11.06
N MET A 192 8.53 7.58 -10.83
CA MET A 192 8.29 6.32 -10.12
C MET A 192 8.67 5.10 -10.95
N ALA A 193 8.31 5.08 -12.23
CA ALA A 193 8.60 3.97 -13.13
C ALA A 193 10.10 3.78 -13.31
N GLY A 194 10.85 4.87 -13.55
CA GLY A 194 12.30 4.82 -13.66
C GLY A 194 12.99 4.39 -12.37
N ARG A 195 12.48 4.81 -11.21
CA ARG A 195 13.10 4.50 -9.92
C ARG A 195 12.78 3.10 -9.40
N TYR A 196 11.57 2.61 -9.63
CA TYR A 196 11.07 1.38 -9.01
C TYR A 196 10.78 0.25 -10.01
N GLY A 197 10.87 0.52 -11.31
CA GLY A 197 10.60 -0.46 -12.37
C GLY A 197 9.13 -0.86 -12.48
N ILE A 198 8.22 -0.04 -11.94
CA ILE A 198 6.77 -0.22 -11.99
C ILE A 198 6.17 0.56 -13.16
N GLY A 199 4.93 0.24 -13.57
CA GLY A 199 4.25 0.95 -14.66
C GLY A 199 4.08 0.14 -15.93
#